data_AF-A0A1L3FLK4-F1
#
_entry.id   AF-A0A1L3FLK4-F1
#
_cell.length_a   1.000
_cell.length_b   1.000
_cell.length_c   1.000
_cell.angle_alpha   90.00
_cell.angle_beta   90.00
_cell.angle_gamma   90.00
#
_symmetry.space_group_name_H-M   'P 1'
#
loop_
_entity.id
_entity.type
_entity.pdbx_description
1 polymer ?
#
loop_
_entity_poly.entity_id
_entity_poly.type
_entity_poly.pdbx_seq_one_letter_code
_entity_poly.pdbx_strand_id
1 'polypeptide(L)' 'MAHSFGREGEEAMAEEVRLPRKLSEEPEAPKPVRPSHQKVIEQVERWANSSGLQPPRTEDAKTI' A
#
# COMPACT_ATOMS: atom_id res chain seq x y z
N MET A 1 45.34 -26.72 -17.00
CA MET A 1 44.91 -25.93 -15.83
C MET A 1 43.77 -25.03 -16.27
N ALA A 2 42.54 -25.34 -15.87
CA ALA A 2 41.38 -24.50 -16.16
C ALA A 2 41.36 -23.36 -15.12
N HIS A 3 41.46 -22.12 -15.58
CA HIS A 3 41.23 -20.95 -14.74
C HIS A 3 39.75 -20.59 -14.86
N SER A 4 39.01 -20.89 -13.80
CA SER A 4 37.62 -20.47 -13.61
C SER A 4 37.57 -18.94 -13.57
N PHE A 5 36.89 -18.32 -14.54
CA PHE A 5 36.57 -16.90 -14.47
C PHE A 5 35.53 -16.70 -13.37
N GLY A 6 35.99 -16.18 -12.24
CA GLY A 6 35.16 -15.75 -11.13
C GLY A 6 34.16 -14.70 -11.58
N ARG A 7 32.90 -15.01 -11.31
CA ARG A 7 31.71 -14.17 -11.49
C ARG A 7 31.80 -12.94 -10.60
N GLU A 8 32.37 -11.86 -11.11
CA GLU A 8 32.29 -10.53 -10.50
C GLU A 8 31.66 -9.55 -11.50
N GLY A 9 30.42 -9.87 -11.89
CA GLY A 9 29.47 -8.92 -12.44
C GLY A 9 28.28 -8.89 -11.50
N GLU A 10 27.77 -7.69 -11.20
CA GLU A 10 26.68 -7.35 -10.27
C GLU A 10 27.06 -6.93 -8.84
N GLU A 11 28.12 -6.15 -8.67
CA GLU A 11 28.04 -5.04 -7.71
C GLU A 11 27.20 -3.94 -8.37
N ALA A 12 25.91 -4.20 -8.54
CA ALA A 12 24.95 -3.19 -8.96
C ALA A 12 24.98 -2.09 -7.89
N MET A 13 25.12 -0.84 -8.33
CA MET A 13 24.75 0.32 -7.53
C MET A 13 23.26 0.22 -7.20
N ALA A 14 22.92 -0.60 -6.22
CA ALA A 14 21.73 -0.40 -5.43
C ALA A 14 22.04 0.81 -4.54
N GLU A 15 22.11 1.99 -5.17
CA GLU A 15 21.93 3.26 -4.46
C GLU A 15 20.72 3.02 -3.56
N GLU A 16 20.95 3.07 -2.24
CA GLU A 16 19.92 2.72 -1.26
C GLU A 16 18.77 3.71 -1.42
N VAL A 17 17.82 3.37 -2.30
CA VAL A 17 16.69 4.22 -2.62
C VAL A 17 15.87 4.29 -1.35
N ARG A 18 15.92 5.45 -0.68
CA ARG A 18 15.12 5.72 0.51
C ARG A 18 13.67 5.81 0.11
N LEU A 19 13.03 4.65 -0.01
CA LEU A 19 11.61 4.57 -0.29
C LEU A 19 10.86 5.26 0.87
N PRO A 20 9.76 5.97 0.57
CA PRO A 20 8.84 6.39 1.61
C PRO A 20 8.50 5.20 2.51
N ARG A 21 8.38 5.47 3.82
CA ARG A 21 7.99 4.44 4.80
C ARG A 21 6.74 3.72 4.32
N LYS A 22 6.70 2.41 4.52
CA LYS A 22 5.50 1.64 4.22
C LYS A 22 4.38 2.13 5.16
N LEU A 23 3.16 2.18 4.66
CA LEU A 23 1.99 2.57 5.46
C LEU A 23 1.83 1.69 6.72
N SER A 24 2.28 0.43 6.65
CA SER A 24 2.33 -0.50 7.78
C SER A 24 3.30 -0.10 8.89
N GLU A 25 4.28 0.75 8.57
CA GLU A 25 5.27 1.30 9.51
C GLU A 25 4.83 2.67 10.04
N GLU A 26 3.71 3.22 9.55
CA GLU A 26 3.15 4.46 10.06
C GLU A 26 2.46 4.19 11.41
N PRO A 27 2.71 5.01 12.45
CA PRO A 27 1.98 4.89 13.70
C PRO A 27 0.48 5.10 13.47
N GLU A 28 -0.34 4.44 14.29
CA GLU A 28 -1.79 4.60 14.23
C GLU A 28 -2.19 6.08 14.34
N ALA A 29 -3.17 6.48 13.53
CA ALA A 29 -3.60 7.87 13.47
C ALA A 29 -4.02 8.38 14.86
N PRO A 30 -3.67 9.64 15.22
CA PRO A 30 -4.07 10.21 16.50
C PRO A 30 -5.59 10.30 16.59
N LYS A 31 -6.12 10.08 17.81
CA LYS A 31 -7.56 10.16 18.06
C LYS A 31 -8.10 11.56 17.69
N PRO A 32 -9.30 11.65 17.08
CA PRO A 32 -9.91 12.93 16.76
C PRO A 32 -10.08 13.81 18.00
N VAL A 33 -9.50 15.01 17.97
CA VAL A 33 -9.51 15.94 19.12
C VAL A 33 -10.88 16.62 19.29
N ARG A 34 -11.73 16.60 18.25
CA ARG A 34 -13.03 17.29 18.23
C ARG A 34 -14.15 16.37 17.74
N PRO A 35 -15.35 16.40 18.35
CA PRO A 35 -16.48 15.58 17.91
C PRO A 35 -16.91 15.80 16.46
N SER A 36 -16.74 17.02 15.92
CA SER A 36 -17.05 17.30 14.51
C SER A 36 -16.08 16.61 13.54
N HIS A 37 -14.80 16.53 13.90
CA HIS A 37 -13.80 15.84 13.10
C HIS A 37 -14.05 14.34 13.06
N GLN A 38 -14.48 13.76 14.19
CA GLN A 38 -14.88 12.36 14.26
C GLN A 38 -16.06 12.05 13.31
N LYS A 39 -17.08 12.91 13.27
CA LYS A 39 -18.22 12.76 12.33
C LYS A 39 -17.79 12.77 10.86
N VAL A 40 -16.80 13.61 10.52
CA VAL A 40 -16.27 13.66 9.15
C VAL A 40 -15.55 12.36 8.81
N ILE A 41 -14.73 11.82 9.72
CA ILE A 41 -14.07 10.52 9.53
C ILE A 41 -15.11 9.42 9.32
N GLU A 42 -16.10 9.30 10.21
CA GLU A 42 -17.16 8.29 10.10
C GLU A 42 -17.95 8.39 8.79
N GLN A 43 -18.18 9.60 8.30
CA GLN A 43 -18.85 9.82 7.02
C GLN A 43 -17.98 9.38 5.84
N VAL A 44 -16.69 9.69 5.85
CA VAL A 44 -15.74 9.29 4.80
C VAL A 44 -15.56 7.78 4.78
N GLU A 45 -15.41 7.14 5.94
CA GLU A 45 -15.29 5.69 6.06
C GLU A 45 -16.54 4.99 5.51
N ARG A 46 -17.74 5.49 5.85
CA ARG A 46 -18.99 4.95 5.32
C ARG A 46 -19.11 5.11 3.81
N TRP A 47 -18.69 6.26 3.28
CA TRP A 47 -18.70 6.51 1.84
C TRP A 47 -17.75 5.57 1.11
N ALA A 48 -16.51 5.43 1.57
CA ALA A 48 -15.50 4.56 0.99
C ALA A 48 -15.93 3.07 0.95
N ASN A 49 -16.72 2.64 1.94
CA ASN A 49 -17.25 1.28 2.03
C ASN A 49 -18.65 1.12 1.40
N SER A 50 -19.13 2.11 0.65
CA SER A 50 -20.43 2.02 -0.03
C SER A 50 -20.39 1.10 -1.26
N SER A 51 -21.52 0.44 -1.55
CA SER A 51 -21.63 -0.51 -2.67
C SER A 51 -21.30 0.08 -4.03
N GLY A 52 -21.49 1.38 -4.22
CA GLY A 52 -21.16 2.09 -5.47
C GLY A 52 -19.66 2.35 -5.67
N LEU A 53 -18.84 2.20 -4.63
CA LEU A 53 -17.38 2.32 -4.68
C LEU A 53 -16.65 0.99 -4.49
N GLN A 54 -17.37 -0.06 -4.11
CA GLN A 54 -16.81 -1.40 -4.07
C GLN A 54 -16.62 -1.93 -5.50
N PRO A 55 -15.49 -2.59 -5.79
CA PRO A 55 -15.32 -3.28 -7.06
C PRO A 55 -16.43 -4.34 -7.22
N PRO A 56 -16.97 -4.54 -8.44
CA PRO A 56 -17.93 -5.60 -8.69
C PRO A 56 -17.33 -6.94 -8.28
N ARG A 57 -18.13 -7.80 -7.66
CA ARG A 57 -17.61 -9.07 -7.17
C ARG A 57 -17.20 -9.92 -8.36
N THR A 58 -16.15 -10.71 -8.21
CA THR A 58 -15.61 -11.56 -9.29
C THR A 58 -16.63 -12.61 -9.78
N GLU A 59 -17.63 -12.92 -8.96
CA GLU A 59 -18.82 -13.70 -9.31
C GLU A 59 -19.72 -13.01 -10.34
N ASP A 60 -19.85 -11.67 -10.27
CA ASP A 60 -20.57 -10.86 -11.26
C ASP A 60 -19.75 -10.70 -12.55
N ALA A 61 -18.41 -10.71 -12.45
CA ALA A 61 -17.50 -10.59 -13.60
C ALA A 61 -17.48 -11.83 -14.51
N LYS A 62 -18.04 -12.97 -14.06
CA LYS A 62 -18.14 -14.21 -14.86
C LYS A 62 -19.46 -14.30 -15.67
N THR A 63 -20.35 -13.32 -15.52
CA THR A 63 -21.61 -13.25 -16.28
C THR A 63 -21.51 -12.19 -17.38
N ILE A 64 -20.55 -12.34 -18.29
CA ILE A 64 -20.57 -11.71 -19.62
C ILE A 64 -20.07 -12.75 -20.63
#